data_AF-A0A4S8L7I9-F1
#
_entry.id   AF-A0A4S8L7I9-F1
#
_cell.length_a   1.000
_cell.length_b   1.000
_cell.length_c   1.000
_cell.angle_alpha   90.00
_cell.angle_beta   90.00
_cell.angle_gamma   90.00
#
_symmetry.space_group_name_H-M   'P 1'
#
loop_
_entity.id
_entity.type
_entity.pdbx_description
1 polymer ?
#
loop_
_entity_poly.entity_id
_entity_poly.type
_entity_poly.pdbx_seq_one_letter_code
_entity_poly.pdbx_strand_id
1 'polypeptide(L)'
;MNQRLVGLVSQLSNDKTKLTITGPPSPTIYSPGPAFVFVLVDGVPSFGSKTLIGTGAQPPLDEGALNSVLSQQPLYWDKWTAAHPNASDAERNMFSSLPAPSPTGY
;
A
#
# COMPACT_ATOMS: atom_id res chain seq x y z
N MET A 1 5.89 -18.41 -2.69
CA MET A 1 6.75 -18.41 -3.89
C MET A 1 6.79 -16.97 -4.39
N ASN A 2 7.73 -16.14 -3.92
CA ASN A 2 7.58 -14.68 -4.03
C ASN A 2 8.78 -14.00 -4.72
N GLN A 3 9.75 -14.76 -5.25
CA GLN A 3 10.88 -14.21 -6.00
C GLN A 3 10.70 -14.48 -7.50
N ARG A 4 11.00 -13.48 -8.33
CA ARG A 4 11.02 -13.59 -9.78
C ARG A 4 12.23 -12.84 -10.32
N LEU A 5 12.82 -13.34 -11.42
CA LEU A 5 13.87 -12.65 -12.16
C LEU A 5 13.30 -12.22 -13.51
N VAL A 6 13.53 -10.96 -13.89
CA VAL A 6 13.10 -10.42 -15.19
C VAL A 6 14.23 -9.63 -15.82
N GLY A 7 14.44 -9.85 -17.12
CA GLY A 7 15.31 -8.99 -17.93
C GLY A 7 14.60 -7.66 -18.20
N LEU A 8 15.33 -6.56 -18.07
CA LEU A 8 14.79 -5.22 -18.30
C LEU A 8 15.37 -4.63 -19.59
N VAL A 9 14.56 -3.83 -20.27
CA VAL A 9 15.03 -3.03 -21.41
C VAL A 9 15.85 -1.87 -20.86
N SER A 10 17.04 -1.68 -21.40
CA SER A 10 17.95 -0.61 -20.99
C SER A 10 18.56 0.11 -22.19
N GLN A 11 18.74 1.42 -22.06
CA GLN A 11 19.40 2.26 -23.05
C GLN A 11 20.59 2.96 -22.39
N LEU A 12 21.77 2.77 -22.96
CA LEU A 12 22.99 3.45 -22.52
C LEU A 12 23.07 4.81 -23.22
N SER A 13 23.39 5.86 -22.48
CA SER A 13 23.62 7.19 -23.03
C SER A 13 24.84 7.22 -23.96
N ASN A 14 24.86 8.16 -24.91
CA ASN A 14 25.96 8.28 -25.88
C ASN A 14 27.33 8.51 -25.24
N ASP A 15 27.37 9.20 -24.10
CA ASP A 15 28.59 9.43 -23.31
C ASP A 15 28.94 8.25 -22.37
N LYS A 16 28.12 7.19 -22.38
CA LYS A 16 28.27 5.97 -21.57
C LYS A 16 28.26 6.19 -20.05
N THR A 17 27.74 7.33 -19.58
CA THR A 17 27.70 7.65 -18.15
C THR A 17 26.37 7.31 -17.48
N LYS A 18 25.30 7.06 -18.25
CA LYS A 18 23.95 6.82 -17.72
C LYS A 18 23.28 5.64 -18.42
N LEU A 19 22.61 4.81 -17.63
CA LEU A 19 21.76 3.73 -18.11
C LEU A 19 20.31 4.04 -17.75
N THR A 20 19.45 4.22 -18.75
CA THR A 20 18.01 4.37 -18.56
C THR A 20 17.36 2.99 -18.66
N ILE A 21 16.64 2.59 -17.63
CA ILE A 21 16.02 1.26 -17.53
C ILE A 21 14.50 1.42 -17.52
N THR A 22 13.80 0.67 -18.37
CA THR A 22 12.33 0.62 -18.37
C THR A 22 11.87 -0.53 -17.47
N GLY A 23 11.04 -0.20 -16.48
CA GLY A 23 10.46 -1.19 -15.58
C GLY A 23 9.51 -2.17 -16.28
N PRO A 24 9.10 -3.25 -15.60
CA PRO A 24 8.14 -4.21 -16.14
C PRO A 24 6.83 -3.51 -16.56
N PRO A 25 6.29 -3.79 -17.76
CA PRO A 25 5.15 -3.05 -18.29
C PRO A 25 3.81 -3.44 -17.63
N SER A 26 3.79 -4.53 -16.85
CA SER A 26 2.58 -5.02 -16.18
C SER A 26 2.92 -5.71 -14.85
N PRO A 27 2.07 -5.54 -13.82
CA PRO A 27 2.19 -6.25 -12.54
C PRO A 27 2.04 -7.78 -12.68
N THR A 28 1.47 -8.27 -13.78
CA THR A 28 1.38 -9.72 -14.07
C THR A 28 2.73 -10.33 -14.44
N ILE A 29 3.66 -9.52 -14.94
CA ILE A 29 5.02 -9.97 -15.29
C ILE A 29 5.90 -9.94 -14.04
N TYR A 30 5.81 -8.88 -13.25
CA TYR A 30 6.54 -8.71 -11.99
C TYR A 30 5.68 -7.92 -11.00
N SER A 31 5.41 -8.50 -9.85
CA SER A 31 4.53 -7.89 -8.85
C SER A 31 5.13 -6.63 -8.24
N PRO A 32 4.33 -5.59 -7.96
CA PRO A 32 4.80 -4.40 -7.25
C PRO A 32 5.35 -4.75 -5.86
N GLY A 33 6.34 -3.98 -5.41
CA GLY A 33 6.96 -4.14 -4.10
C GLY A 33 8.49 -3.96 -4.10
N PRO A 34 9.15 -4.24 -2.96
CA PRO A 34 10.60 -4.17 -2.85
C PRO A 34 11.30 -5.16 -3.78
N ALA A 35 12.34 -4.69 -4.45
CA ALA A 35 13.12 -5.46 -5.41
C ALA A 35 14.60 -5.06 -5.36
N PHE A 36 15.42 -5.85 -6.05
CA PHE A 36 16.81 -5.52 -6.34
C PHE A 36 17.02 -5.41 -7.85
N VAL A 37 17.72 -4.36 -8.28
CA VAL A 37 18.17 -4.19 -9.67
C VAL A 37 19.67 -4.48 -9.72
N PHE A 38 20.07 -5.25 -10.73
CA PHE A 38 21.46 -5.63 -11.00
C PHE A 38 21.83 -5.22 -12.41
N VAL A 39 23.05 -4.70 -12.58
CA VAL A 39 23.67 -4.53 -13.90
C VAL A 39 24.65 -5.67 -14.08
N LEU A 40 24.59 -6.34 -15.23
CA LEU A 40 25.48 -7.45 -15.56
C LEU A 40 26.52 -6.99 -16.58
N VAL A 41 27.78 -7.36 -16.36
CA VAL A 41 28.86 -7.25 -17.35
C VAL A 41 29.43 -8.65 -17.52
N ASP A 42 29.36 -9.18 -18.74
CA ASP A 42 29.84 -10.54 -19.08
C ASP A 42 29.32 -11.64 -18.12
N GLY A 43 28.07 -11.52 -17.69
CA GLY A 43 27.42 -12.46 -16.77
C GLY A 43 27.73 -12.23 -15.28
N VAL A 44 28.62 -11.29 -14.95
CA VAL A 44 28.96 -10.93 -13.57
C VAL A 44 28.02 -9.81 -13.10
N PRO A 45 27.22 -10.02 -12.02
CA PRO A 45 26.32 -9.00 -11.51
C PRO A 45 27.04 -7.97 -10.64
N SER A 46 26.53 -6.74 -10.65
CA SER A 46 26.87 -5.71 -9.67
C SER A 46 26.36 -6.07 -8.27
N PHE A 47 26.70 -5.25 -7.26
CA PHE A 47 25.89 -5.22 -6.04
C PHE A 47 24.44 -4.82 -6.37
N GLY A 48 23.49 -5.45 -5.69
CA GLY A 48 22.06 -5.21 -5.90
C GLY A 48 21.65 -3.86 -5.35
N SER A 49 21.05 -3.02 -6.19
CA SER A 49 20.45 -1.77 -5.76
C SER A 49 19.02 -2.01 -5.28
N LYS A 50 18.70 -1.64 -4.05
CA LYS A 50 17.33 -1.74 -3.51
C LYS A 50 16.44 -0.74 -4.23
N THR A 51 15.29 -1.19 -4.71
CA THR A 51 14.33 -0.37 -5.45
C THR A 51 12.91 -0.81 -5.11
N LEU A 52 11.96 0.11 -5.25
CA LEU A 52 10.54 -0.18 -5.18
C LEU A 52 9.99 -0.23 -6.60
N ILE A 53 9.37 -1.35 -6.98
CA ILE A 53 8.71 -1.52 -8.27
C ILE A 53 7.21 -1.25 -8.10
N GLY A 54 6.66 -0.42 -8.99
CA GLY A 54 5.25 -0.06 -9.01
C GLY A 54 5.05 1.42 -9.28
N THR A 55 3.80 1.83 -9.43
CA THR A 55 3.43 3.24 -9.62
C THR A 55 3.50 4.06 -8.33
N GLY A 56 3.65 3.40 -7.18
CA GLY A 56 3.48 4.03 -5.87
C GLY A 56 2.03 4.44 -5.57
N ALA A 57 1.08 4.06 -6.42
CA ALA A 57 -0.34 4.35 -6.20
C ALA A 57 -0.89 3.58 -5.00
N GLN A 58 -1.88 4.17 -4.34
CA GLN A 58 -2.64 3.49 -3.30
C GLN A 58 -3.33 2.25 -3.88
N PRO A 59 -3.42 1.12 -3.15
CA PRO A 59 -4.25 0.01 -3.58
C PRO A 59 -5.69 0.49 -3.87
N PRO A 60 -6.41 -0.16 -4.81
CA PRO A 60 -7.79 0.20 -5.10
C PRO A 60 -8.62 0.25 -3.82
N LEU A 61 -9.48 1.26 -3.70
CA LEU A 61 -10.45 1.33 -2.62
C LEU A 61 -11.43 0.18 -2.78
N ASP A 62 -11.49 -0.70 -1.78
CA ASP A 62 -12.52 -1.72 -1.68
C ASP A 62 -13.66 -1.17 -0.79
N GLU A 63 -14.71 -0.67 -1.44
CA GLU A 63 -15.89 -0.15 -0.75
C GLU A 63 -16.61 -1.22 0.09
N GLY A 64 -16.54 -2.50 -0.32
CA GLY A 64 -17.10 -3.60 0.44
C GLY A 64 -16.35 -3.83 1.75
N ALA A 65 -15.02 -3.82 1.69
CA ALA A 65 -14.17 -3.89 2.88
C ALA A 65 -14.40 -2.67 3.79
N LEU A 66 -14.49 -1.47 3.22
CA LEU A 66 -14.80 -0.24 3.94
C LEU A 66 -16.16 -0.36 4.66
N ASN A 67 -17.22 -0.70 3.94
CA ASN A 67 -18.57 -0.84 4.49
C ASN A 67 -18.66 -1.93 5.56
N SER A 68 -17.93 -3.03 5.40
CA SER A 68 -17.86 -4.08 6.41
C SER A 68 -17.27 -3.56 7.72
N VAL A 69 -16.18 -2.78 7.66
CA VAL A 69 -15.57 -2.18 8.86
C VAL A 69 -16.50 -1.13 9.48
N LEU A 70 -17.11 -0.26 8.67
CA LEU A 70 -18.07 0.75 9.17
C LEU A 70 -19.28 0.12 9.83
N SER A 71 -19.83 -0.97 9.28
CA SER A 71 -20.98 -1.68 9.86
C SER A 71 -20.70 -2.29 11.24
N GLN A 72 -19.43 -2.52 11.58
CA GLN A 72 -19.03 -3.05 12.89
C GLN A 72 -18.80 -1.95 13.94
N GLN A 73 -18.66 -0.68 13.53
CA GLN A 73 -18.43 0.43 14.46
C GLN A 73 -19.57 0.67 15.45
N PRO A 74 -20.87 0.62 15.06
CA PRO A 74 -21.98 0.73 16.01
C PRO A 74 -22.00 -0.43 17.03
N LEU A 75 -21.58 -1.64 16.60
CA LEU A 75 -21.55 -2.83 17.46
C LEU A 75 -20.47 -2.76 18.55
N TYR A 76 -19.40 -2.01 18.35
CA TYR A 76 -18.39 -1.78 19.40
C TYR A 76 -18.95 -0.90 20.53
N TRP A 77 -19.72 0.15 20.16
CA TRP A 77 -20.30 1.08 21.13
C TRP A 77 -21.35 0.40 22.03
N ASP A 78 -22.28 -0.35 21.43
CA ASP A 78 -23.33 -1.05 22.18
C ASP A 78 -22.73 -2.14 23.10
N LYS A 79 -21.68 -2.84 22.64
CA LYS A 79 -20.98 -3.83 23.46
C LYS A 79 -20.18 -3.19 24.60
N TRP A 80 -19.53 -2.05 24.36
CA TRP A 80 -18.78 -1.35 25.38
C TRP A 80 -19.70 -0.76 26.46
N THR A 81 -20.80 -0.10 26.07
CA THR A 81 -21.79 0.44 27.00
C THR A 81 -22.46 -0.66 27.83
N ALA A 82 -22.77 -1.81 27.22
CA ALA A 82 -23.27 -2.98 27.93
C ALA A 82 -22.26 -3.56 28.94
N ALA A 83 -20.96 -3.52 28.62
CA ALA A 83 -19.90 -3.98 29.52
C ALA A 83 -19.55 -2.98 30.63
N HIS A 84 -19.92 -1.70 30.49
CA HIS A 84 -19.60 -0.61 31.43
C HIS A 84 -20.87 0.17 31.83
N PRO A 85 -21.82 -0.47 32.55
CA PRO A 85 -23.09 0.16 32.90
C PRO A 85 -22.92 1.40 33.80
N ASN A 86 -21.82 1.48 34.55
CA ASN A 86 -21.53 2.55 35.51
C ASN A 86 -20.57 3.63 34.96
N ALA A 87 -20.21 3.57 33.68
CA ALA A 87 -19.35 4.60 33.07
C ALA A 87 -20.01 5.98 33.18
N SER A 88 -19.24 6.96 33.63
CA SER A 88 -19.66 8.35 33.72
C SER A 88 -19.92 8.96 32.33
N ASP A 89 -20.72 10.02 32.27
CA ASP A 89 -21.00 10.70 30.99
C ASP A 89 -19.73 11.27 30.34
N ALA A 90 -18.71 11.61 31.14
CA ALA A 90 -17.40 12.03 30.65
C ALA A 90 -16.63 10.87 29.97
N GLU A 91 -16.66 9.67 30.55
CA GLU A 91 -16.04 8.46 29.96
C GLU A 91 -16.78 8.00 28.70
N ARG A 92 -18.11 8.18 28.67
CA ARG A 92 -18.92 7.97 27.46
C ARG A 92 -18.55 8.96 26.35
N ASN A 93 -18.25 10.21 26.69
CA ASN A 93 -17.91 11.27 25.73
C ASN A 93 -16.43 11.29 25.29
N MET A 94 -15.52 10.59 25.96
CA MET A 94 -14.09 10.58 25.60
C MET A 94 -13.79 9.91 24.26
N PHE A 95 -14.63 8.97 23.82
CA PHE A 95 -14.44 8.19 22.60
C PHE A 95 -15.37 8.61 21.45
N SER A 96 -16.22 9.62 21.65
CA SER A 96 -17.18 10.14 20.67
C SER A 96 -16.64 11.28 19.80
N SER A 97 -15.31 11.49 19.75
CA SER A 97 -14.70 12.68 19.15
C SER A 97 -14.58 12.67 17.62
N LEU A 98 -15.30 11.79 16.91
CA LEU A 98 -15.53 11.97 15.48
C LEU A 98 -16.93 12.55 15.26
N PRO A 99 -17.04 13.80 14.76
CA PRO A 99 -18.34 14.29 14.31
C PRO A 99 -18.84 13.37 13.19
N ALA A 100 -20.14 13.05 13.22
CA ALA A 100 -20.77 12.27 12.16
C ALA A 100 -20.43 12.91 10.80
N PRO A 101 -20.03 12.13 9.78
CA PRO A 101 -19.80 12.69 8.46
C PRO A 101 -21.12 13.28 7.96
N SER A 102 -21.17 14.61 7.83
CA SER A 102 -22.25 15.28 7.12
C SER A 102 -22.35 14.67 5.72
N PRO A 103 -23.57 14.37 5.22
CA PRO A 103 -23.73 13.86 3.87
C PRO A 103 -23.41 15.00 2.90
N THR A 104 -22.15 15.12 2.50
CA THR A 104 -21.80 15.92 1.33
C THR A 104 -22.26 15.15 0.12
N GLY A 105 -23.38 15.60 -0.44
CA GLY A 105 -23.80 15.23 -1.77
C GLY A 105 -22.72 15.58 -2.78
N TYR A 106 -22.44 14.61 -3.64
CA TYR A 106 -22.00 14.80 -5.02
C TYR A 106 -22.94 14.00 -5.90
#